data_AF-A0A536HNP8-F1
#
_entry.id   AF-A0A536HNP8-F1
#
_cell.length_a   1.000
_cell.length_b   1.000
_cell.length_c   1.000
_cell.angle_alpha   90.00
_cell.angle_beta   90.00
_cell.angle_gamma   90.00
#
_symmetry.space_group_name_H-M   'P 1'
#
loop_
_entity.id
_entity.type
_entity.pdbx_description
1 polymer ?
#
loop_
_entity_poly.entity_id
_entity_poly.type
_entity_poly.pdbx_seq_one_letter_code
_entity_poly.pdbx_strand_id
1 'polypeptide(L)'
;MLVSSNGRPEGAGSEHDDHRAASFYAVRGFHRAALADQYPDRGSPHAAARLFFNASPLLPDLPFVAMTPTHTVDIREFQDRKAKAFECHKTQFKDRDRFYQMLERRGGKESFHLAIDRGASMPEAGDLPL
;
A
#
# COMPACT_ATOMS: atom_id res chain seq x y z
N MET A 1 -12.17 -19.77 -22.44
CA MET A 1 -12.09 -19.37 -21.01
C MET A 1 -10.62 -19.06 -20.73
N LEU A 2 -10.21 -17.80 -20.93
CA LEU A 2 -8.84 -17.33 -20.69
C LEU A 2 -8.90 -16.43 -19.45
N VAL A 3 -8.55 -16.99 -18.30
CA VAL A 3 -8.31 -16.19 -17.09
C VAL A 3 -6.89 -15.63 -17.24
N SER A 4 -6.78 -14.43 -17.81
CA SER A 4 -5.53 -13.67 -17.80
C SER A 4 -5.28 -13.21 -16.36
N SER A 5 -4.42 -13.95 -15.66
CA SER A 5 -3.87 -13.64 -14.35
C SER A 5 -2.85 -12.51 -14.43
N ASN A 6 -3.22 -11.38 -15.03
CA ASN A 6 -2.37 -10.19 -15.02
C ASN A 6 -2.36 -9.64 -13.59
N GLY A 7 -1.33 -10.03 -12.84
CA GLY A 7 -1.03 -9.54 -11.50
C GLY A 7 -1.01 -8.02 -11.50
N ARG A 8 -2.04 -7.41 -10.92
CA ARG A 8 -1.97 -6.00 -10.55
C ARG A 8 -0.90 -5.86 -9.46
N PRO A 9 -0.24 -4.70 -9.34
CA PRO A 9 0.81 -4.42 -8.35
C PRO A 9 0.35 -4.49 -6.87
N GLU A 10 -0.89 -4.92 -6.63
CA GLU A 10 -1.65 -4.91 -5.38
C GLU A 10 -1.23 -5.99 -4.36
N GLY A 11 -0.01 -6.53 -4.46
CA GLY A 11 0.49 -7.65 -3.64
C GLY A 11 1.55 -7.29 -2.60
N ALA A 12 1.79 -6.01 -2.34
CA ALA A 12 2.76 -5.50 -1.36
C ALA A 12 4.19 -6.09 -1.51
N GLY A 13 4.58 -6.51 -2.72
CA GLY A 13 5.87 -7.15 -3.01
C GLY A 13 5.98 -8.64 -2.64
N SER A 14 4.92 -9.27 -2.11
CA SER A 14 4.93 -10.71 -1.78
C SER A 14 4.13 -11.59 -2.76
N GLU A 15 3.30 -10.95 -3.60
CA GLU A 15 2.37 -11.61 -4.54
C GLU A 15 1.34 -12.56 -3.90
N HIS A 16 1.26 -12.64 -2.57
CA HIS A 16 0.28 -13.44 -1.86
C HIS A 16 -1.15 -13.03 -2.21
N ASP A 17 -2.02 -14.00 -2.46
CA ASP A 17 -3.39 -13.73 -2.93
C ASP A 17 -4.21 -12.93 -1.91
N ASP A 18 -3.99 -13.15 -0.61
CA ASP A 18 -4.65 -12.35 0.42
C ASP A 18 -4.23 -10.87 0.38
N HIS A 19 -2.99 -10.57 -0.01
CA HIS A 19 -2.55 -9.18 -0.15
C HIS A 19 -3.24 -8.52 -1.36
N ARG A 20 -3.37 -9.26 -2.47
CA ARG A 20 -4.12 -8.80 -3.64
C ARG A 20 -5.59 -8.55 -3.30
N ALA A 21 -6.22 -9.48 -2.60
CA ALA A 21 -7.60 -9.32 -2.15
C ALA A 21 -7.76 -8.13 -1.19
N ALA A 22 -6.85 -7.97 -0.24
CA ALA A 22 -6.87 -6.85 0.70
C ALA A 22 -6.78 -5.49 -0.03
N SER A 23 -5.86 -5.34 -0.97
CA SER A 23 -5.73 -4.12 -1.78
C SER A 23 -7.00 -3.85 -2.59
N PHE A 24 -7.56 -4.87 -3.25
CA PHE A 24 -8.79 -4.75 -4.02
C PHE A 24 -9.96 -4.27 -3.15
N TYR A 25 -10.15 -4.88 -1.98
CA TYR A 25 -11.22 -4.50 -1.06
C TYR A 25 -10.96 -3.14 -0.41
N ALA A 26 -9.71 -2.76 -0.16
CA ALA A 26 -9.36 -1.43 0.33
C ALA A 26 -9.73 -0.32 -0.66
N VAL A 27 -9.45 -0.50 -1.96
CA VAL A 27 -9.87 0.44 -3.03
C VAL A 27 -11.39 0.54 -3.06
N ARG A 28 -12.10 -0.60 -3.06
CA ARG A 28 -13.56 -0.61 -3.06
C ARG A 28 -14.13 0.11 -1.83
N GLY A 29 -13.56 -0.15 -0.65
CA GLY A 29 -13.92 0.51 0.60
C GLY A 29 -13.70 2.03 0.56
N PHE A 30 -12.55 2.46 0.03
CA PHE A 30 -12.21 3.88 -0.13
C PHE A 30 -13.27 4.63 -0.96
N HIS A 31 -13.72 4.06 -2.08
CA HIS A 31 -14.78 4.66 -2.88
C HIS A 31 -16.14 4.62 -2.18
N ARG A 32 -16.55 3.47 -1.65
CA ARG A 32 -17.88 3.30 -1.06
C ARG A 32 -18.10 4.08 0.22
N ALA A 33 -17.05 4.29 1.02
CA ALA A 33 -17.13 5.09 2.24
C ALA A 33 -17.56 6.54 1.96
N ALA A 34 -17.38 7.06 0.74
CA ALA A 34 -17.79 8.41 0.35
C ALA A 34 -19.23 8.51 -0.17
N LEU A 35 -19.94 7.39 -0.36
CA LEU A 35 -21.28 7.35 -0.95
C LEU A 35 -22.35 7.37 0.14
N ALA A 36 -23.03 8.52 0.30
CA ALA A 36 -24.07 8.71 1.30
C ALA A 36 -25.33 7.86 1.05
N ASP A 37 -25.64 7.59 -0.21
CA ASP A 37 -26.87 6.96 -0.69
C ASP A 37 -26.86 5.43 -0.59
N GLN A 38 -25.69 4.79 -0.69
CA GLN A 38 -25.58 3.33 -0.64
C GLN A 38 -25.81 2.75 0.75
N TYR A 39 -25.53 3.51 1.81
CA TYR A 39 -25.58 3.02 3.20
C TYR A 39 -26.10 4.11 4.17
N PRO A 40 -27.32 4.62 4.00
CA PRO A 40 -27.84 5.75 4.77
C PRO A 40 -27.88 5.49 6.29
N ASP A 41 -28.05 4.24 6.70
CA ASP A 41 -28.15 3.86 8.12
C ASP A 41 -26.78 3.63 8.80
N ARG A 42 -25.66 3.84 8.09
CA ARG A 42 -24.30 3.56 8.59
C ARG A 42 -23.55 4.81 9.08
N GLY A 43 -24.25 5.93 9.21
CA GLY A 43 -23.70 7.22 9.63
C GLY A 43 -23.20 8.06 8.45
N SER A 44 -22.59 9.22 8.76
CA SER A 44 -22.13 10.16 7.74
C SER A 44 -21.04 9.56 6.85
N PRO A 45 -21.07 9.80 5.53
CA PRO A 45 -20.02 9.33 4.62
C PRO A 45 -18.67 9.93 5.01
N HIS A 46 -17.60 9.16 4.80
CA HIS A 46 -16.23 9.61 4.95
C HIS A 46 -15.50 9.59 3.61
N ALA A 47 -15.24 10.77 3.06
CA ALA A 47 -14.46 10.94 1.84
C ALA A 47 -12.98 11.11 2.16
N ALA A 48 -12.28 10.00 2.44
CA ALA A 48 -10.82 10.02 2.61
C ALA A 48 -10.12 10.71 1.42
N ALA A 49 -9.19 11.64 1.68
CA ALA A 49 -8.60 12.47 0.64
C ALA A 49 -7.68 11.68 -0.32
N ARG A 50 -6.88 10.76 0.23
CA ARG A 50 -5.85 10.03 -0.50
C ARG A 50 -5.81 8.55 -0.14
N LEU A 51 -5.46 7.72 -1.11
CA LEU A 51 -5.19 6.29 -0.93
C LEU A 51 -3.74 6.01 -1.32
N PHE A 52 -3.01 5.33 -0.44
CA PHE A 52 -1.63 4.93 -0.66
C PHE A 52 -1.50 3.41 -0.57
N PHE A 53 -0.68 2.83 -1.44
CA PHE A 53 -0.18 1.47 -1.29
C PHE A 53 1.23 1.49 -0.71
N ASN A 54 1.61 0.44 0.01
CA ASN A 54 3.01 0.29 0.39
C ASN A 54 3.85 0.10 -0.88
N ALA A 55 5.03 0.71 -0.88
CA ALA A 55 5.95 0.64 -1.99
C ALA A 55 7.35 0.27 -1.48
N SER A 56 8.20 -0.12 -2.41
CA SER A 56 9.62 -0.29 -2.16
C SER A 56 10.34 0.27 -3.38
N PRO A 57 11.50 0.93 -3.21
CA PRO A 57 12.39 1.17 -4.32
C PRO A 57 12.66 -0.15 -5.06
N LEU A 58 12.80 -0.08 -6.38
CA LEU A 58 13.27 -1.22 -7.16
C LEU A 58 14.67 -1.57 -6.66
N LEU A 59 14.82 -2.79 -6.14
CA LEU A 59 16.11 -3.34 -5.74
C LEU A 59 16.47 -4.39 -6.79
N PRO A 60 17.59 -4.23 -7.53
CA PRO A 60 17.94 -5.09 -8.66
C PRO A 60 17.94 -6.58 -8.33
N ASP A 61 18.26 -6.93 -7.08
CA ASP A 61 18.42 -8.31 -6.62
C ASP A 61 17.17 -8.89 -5.95
N LEU A 62 16.04 -8.18 -5.95
CA LEU A 62 14.81 -8.66 -5.32
C LEU A 62 13.80 -9.16 -6.37
N PRO A 63 13.27 -10.40 -6.22
CA PRO A 63 12.47 -11.07 -7.24
C PRO A 63 11.00 -10.62 -7.26
N PHE A 64 10.67 -9.41 -6.78
CA PHE A 64 9.29 -8.93 -6.76
C PHE A 64 9.14 -7.57 -7.43
N VAL A 65 8.02 -7.42 -8.14
CA VAL A 65 7.60 -6.13 -8.69
C VAL A 65 7.17 -5.24 -7.53
N ALA A 66 7.97 -4.23 -7.23
CA ALA A 66 7.62 -3.18 -6.30
C ALA A 66 6.96 -2.03 -7.05
N MET A 67 5.90 -1.45 -6.47
CA MET A 67 5.37 -0.18 -6.95
C MET A 67 6.43 0.91 -6.79
N THR A 68 6.59 1.78 -7.79
CA THR A 68 7.48 2.94 -7.70
C THR A 68 7.00 3.85 -6.57
N PRO A 69 7.82 4.13 -5.55
CA PRO A 69 7.46 5.06 -4.49
C PRO A 69 7.21 6.46 -5.04
N THR A 70 6.11 7.10 -4.62
CA THR A 70 5.89 8.55 -4.82
C THR A 70 6.08 9.34 -3.53
N HIS A 71 6.00 8.67 -2.37
CA HIS A 71 6.15 9.26 -1.05
C HIS A 71 7.07 8.40 -0.18
N THR A 72 7.81 9.03 0.72
CA THR A 72 8.62 8.36 1.73
C THR A 72 8.41 9.06 3.07
N VAL A 73 8.22 8.27 4.11
CA VAL A 73 8.12 8.71 5.51
C VAL A 73 9.40 8.31 6.22
N ASP A 74 9.99 9.26 6.92
CA ASP A 74 11.09 8.99 7.85
C ASP A 74 10.52 8.50 9.17
N ILE A 75 10.84 7.26 9.51
CA ILE A 75 10.42 6.59 10.74
C ILE A 75 11.59 6.30 11.66
N ARG A 76 12.76 6.95 11.47
CA ARG A 76 13.98 6.64 12.23
C ARG A 76 13.75 6.66 13.74
N GLU A 77 13.03 7.64 14.25
CA GLU A 77 12.69 7.75 15.68
C GLU A 77 11.74 6.64 16.18
N PHE A 78 11.01 5.97 15.27
CA PHE A 78 10.02 4.94 15.60
C PHE A 78 10.50 3.51 15.31
N GLN A 79 11.72 3.32 14.80
CA GLN A 79 12.22 1.98 14.42
C GLN A 79 12.21 0.99 15.59
N ASP A 80 12.65 1.43 16.77
CA ASP A 80 12.67 0.59 17.97
C ASP A 80 11.27 0.16 18.39
N ARG A 81 10.28 1.06 18.24
CA ARG A 81 8.88 0.75 18.52
C ARG A 81 8.33 -0.28 17.53
N LYS A 82 8.70 -0.17 16.25
CA LYS A 82 8.33 -1.14 15.22
C LYS A 82 8.95 -2.51 15.48
N ALA A 83 10.22 -2.56 15.88
CA ALA A 83 10.89 -3.80 16.27
C ALA A 83 10.20 -4.46 17.46
N LYS A 84 9.88 -3.69 18.51
CA LYS A 84 9.12 -4.20 19.68
C LYS A 84 7.74 -4.72 19.28
N ALA A 85 7.05 -4.05 18.36
CA ALA A 85 5.77 -4.52 17.84
C ALA A 85 5.91 -5.85 17.05
N PHE A 86 7.00 -6.05 16.32
CA PHE A 86 7.28 -7.32 15.66
C PHE A 86 7.40 -8.46 16.68
N GLU A 87 8.09 -8.25 17.80
CA GLU A 87 8.26 -9.24 18.87
C GLU A 87 6.94 -9.64 19.57
N CYS A 88 5.85 -8.91 19.33
CA CYS A 88 4.51 -9.32 19.75
C CYS A 88 3.92 -10.44 18.86
N HIS A 89 4.44 -10.69 17.65
CA HIS A 89 3.96 -11.70 16.71
C HIS A 89 4.49 -13.09 17.07
N LYS A 90 3.94 -13.69 18.14
CA LYS A 90 4.42 -14.94 18.77
C LYS A 90 4.46 -16.18 17.90
N THR A 91 3.96 -16.16 16.67
CA THR A 91 3.92 -17.34 15.79
C THR A 91 4.60 -17.10 14.44
N GLN A 92 5.08 -15.88 14.16
CA GLN A 92 5.69 -15.52 12.87
C GLN A 92 7.23 -15.59 12.90
N PHE A 93 7.80 -16.47 13.73
CA PHE A 93 9.25 -16.55 13.97
C PHE A 93 10.08 -16.79 12.71
N LYS A 94 9.52 -17.52 11.72
CA LYS A 94 10.19 -17.79 10.44
C LYS A 94 10.56 -16.52 9.67
N ASP A 95 9.86 -15.41 9.93
CA ASP A 95 10.05 -14.14 9.23
C ASP A 95 10.91 -13.15 10.04
N ARG A 96 11.35 -13.53 11.25
CA ARG A 96 12.08 -12.63 12.17
C ARG A 96 13.38 -12.11 11.59
N ASP A 97 14.25 -13.00 11.09
CA ASP A 97 15.53 -12.59 10.53
C ASP A 97 15.33 -11.73 9.29
N ARG A 98 14.39 -12.12 8.43
CA ARG A 98 13.99 -11.34 7.24
C ARG A 98 13.46 -9.95 7.62
N PHE A 99 12.66 -9.85 8.68
CA PHE A 99 12.14 -8.59 9.17
C PHE A 99 13.27 -7.65 9.60
N TYR A 100 14.21 -8.12 10.43
CA TYR A 100 15.32 -7.28 10.91
C TYR A 100 16.28 -6.89 9.77
N GLN A 101 16.56 -7.79 8.83
CA GLN A 101 17.31 -7.46 7.62
C GLN A 101 16.62 -6.35 6.80
N MET A 102 15.30 -6.40 6.66
CA MET A 102 14.55 -5.37 5.93
C MET A 102 14.46 -4.06 6.72
N LEU A 103 14.36 -4.12 8.05
CA LEU A 103 14.34 -2.94 8.91
C LEU A 103 15.66 -2.15 8.78
N GLU A 104 16.78 -2.87 8.83
CA GLU A 104 18.12 -2.30 8.64
C GLU A 104 18.31 -1.74 7.23
N ARG A 105 18.01 -2.54 6.19
CA ARG A 105 18.16 -2.11 4.78
C ARG A 105 17.34 -0.88 4.43
N ARG A 106 16.17 -0.72 5.05
CA ARG A 106 15.31 0.46 4.84
C ARG A 106 15.83 1.71 5.52
N GLY A 107 16.75 1.59 6.50
CA GLY A 107 17.40 2.73 7.15
C GLY A 107 16.41 3.74 7.76
N GLY A 108 15.27 3.23 8.27
CA GLY A 108 14.20 4.06 8.81
C GLY A 108 13.34 4.77 7.77
N LYS A 109 13.33 4.32 6.52
CA LYS A 109 12.42 4.84 5.49
C LYS A 109 11.29 3.86 5.22
N GLU A 110 10.07 4.37 5.20
CA GLU A 110 8.92 3.66 4.66
C GLU A 110 8.42 4.35 3.40
N SER A 111 8.24 3.58 2.35
CA SER A 111 7.90 4.10 1.03
C SER A 111 6.47 3.74 0.67
N PHE A 112 5.79 4.66 0.00
CA PHE A 112 4.40 4.54 -0.40
C PHE A 112 4.21 5.01 -1.84
N HIS A 113 3.25 4.39 -2.53
CA HIS A 113 2.77 4.82 -3.83
C HIS A 113 1.39 5.44 -3.66
N LEU A 114 1.25 6.70 -4.06
CA LEU A 114 -0.04 7.41 -4.12
C LEU A 114 -0.88 6.82 -5.26
N ALA A 115 -1.94 6.10 -4.91
CA ALA A 115 -2.82 5.44 -5.87
C ALA A 115 -3.99 6.33 -6.29
N ILE A 116 -4.56 7.09 -5.34
CA ILE A 116 -5.67 8.00 -5.58
C ILE A 116 -5.45 9.27 -4.78
N ASP A 117 -5.59 10.42 -5.42
CA ASP A 117 -5.70 11.73 -4.76
C ASP A 117 -6.98 12.42 -5.21
N ARG A 118 -7.96 12.55 -4.30
CA ARG A 118 -9.23 13.25 -4.59
C ARG A 118 -9.07 14.78 -4.63
N GLY A 119 -7.98 15.29 -4.08
CA GLY A 119 -7.66 16.72 -4.07
C GLY A 119 -6.79 17.15 -5.25
N ALA A 120 -6.30 16.22 -6.07
CA ALA A 120 -5.60 16.55 -7.30
C ALA A 120 -6.61 17.15 -8.30
N SER A 121 -6.27 18.31 -8.87
CA SER A 121 -6.98 18.82 -10.03
C SER A 121 -6.92 17.79 -11.14
N MET A 122 -8.07 17.41 -11.70
CA MET A 122 -8.07 16.64 -12.95
C MET A 122 -7.32 17.48 -13.99
N PRO A 123 -6.31 16.91 -14.69
CA PRO A 123 -5.78 17.58 -15.86
C PRO A 123 -6.94 17.86 -16.81
N GLU A 124 -6.99 19.06 -17.37
CA GLU A 124 -7.95 19.36 -18.41
C GLU A 124 -7.67 18.43 -19.60
N ALA A 125 -8.67 18.15 -20.44
CA ALA A 125 -8.51 17.23 -21.57
C ALA A 125 -7.36 17.63 -22.53
N GLY A 126 -6.86 18.87 -22.46
CA GLY A 126 -5.72 19.37 -23.22
C GLY A 126 -4.34 19.15 -22.59
N ASP A 127 -4.24 18.64 -21.36
CA ASP A 127 -2.98 18.53 -20.61
C ASP A 127 -2.25 17.18 -20.79
N LEU A 128 -2.84 16.23 -21.52
CA LEU A 128 -2.19 14.96 -21.83
C LEU A 128 -1.32 15.14 -23.10
N PRO A 129 0.01 14.92 -23.02
CA PRO A 129 0.85 14.92 -24.21
C PRO A 129 0.41 13.81 -25.18
N LEU A 130 0.30 14.17 -26.46
CA LEU A 130 0.03 13.24 -27.58
C LEU A 130 1.04 12.10 -27.65
#